data_AF-A0A3R6RCI7-F1
#
_entry.id   AF-A0A3R6RCI7-F1
#
_cell.length_a   1.000
_cell.length_b   1.000
_cell.length_c   1.000
_cell.angle_alpha   90.00
_cell.angle_beta   90.00
_cell.angle_gamma   90.00
#
_symmetry.space_group_name_H-M   'P 1'
#
loop_
_entity.id
_entity.type
_entity.pdbx_description
1 polymer ?
#
loop_
_entity_poly.entity_id
_entity_poly.type
_entity_poly.pdbx_seq_one_letter_code
_entity_poly.pdbx_strand_id
1 'polypeptide(L)'
;MITEPERFHISQGKTSQRPDEVVLTETAALDSGVSIGDKVTIRGDAGIGEFTVSGIYHCANDMRANIGMNREGYLTIGQDNPQIWCHHYFLADTSQKAAITEGLTQTYGGDIHVHENSWPGLIGIISAMQALLAFMYGMIVVFVFIVTIMAGSKILTSRGGILLSPPTASYFFTEMQKSPENIPG
;
A
#
# COMPACT_ATOMS: atom_id res chain seq x y z
N MET A 1 15.63 18.83 -16.12
CA MET A 1 16.91 18.08 -15.98
C MET A 1 16.81 17.18 -14.76
N ILE A 2 17.08 15.88 -14.88
CA ILE A 2 17.13 14.96 -13.74
C ILE A 2 18.58 14.94 -13.24
N THR A 3 18.82 15.44 -12.04
CA THR A 3 20.15 15.51 -11.43
C THR A 3 20.51 14.27 -10.61
N GLU A 4 19.50 13.46 -10.25
CA GLU A 4 19.63 12.22 -9.46
C GLU A 4 19.00 11.05 -10.25
N PRO A 5 19.63 10.61 -11.36
CA PRO A 5 19.07 9.59 -12.26
C PRO A 5 18.91 8.21 -11.61
N GLU A 6 19.61 7.94 -10.51
CA GLU A 6 19.43 6.76 -9.65
C GLU A 6 18.05 6.68 -8.99
N ARG A 7 17.31 7.79 -8.93
CA ARG A 7 15.92 7.78 -8.44
C ARG A 7 14.91 7.27 -9.46
N PHE A 8 15.31 7.05 -10.71
CA PHE A 8 14.49 6.25 -11.61
C PHE A 8 14.40 4.84 -11.05
N HIS A 9 13.18 4.34 -10.88
CA HIS A 9 12.96 2.97 -10.45
C HIS A 9 13.21 2.01 -11.61
N ILE A 10 14.48 1.80 -11.93
CA ILE A 10 14.95 0.85 -12.93
C ILE A 10 14.75 -0.56 -12.38
N SER A 11 13.93 -1.36 -13.05
CA SER A 11 13.75 -2.77 -12.70
C SER A 11 14.78 -3.67 -13.36
N GLN A 12 15.25 -3.31 -14.55
CA GLN A 12 16.25 -4.07 -15.30
C GLN A 12 17.21 -3.14 -16.06
N GLY A 13 18.49 -3.52 -16.14
CA GLY A 13 19.50 -2.74 -16.86
C GLY A 13 20.00 -1.53 -16.08
N LYS A 14 20.19 -0.40 -16.77
CA LYS A 14 20.69 0.86 -16.22
C LYS A 14 19.83 2.03 -16.69
N THR A 15 19.91 3.14 -15.97
CA THR A 15 19.32 4.41 -16.41
C THR A 15 20.05 4.97 -17.63
N SER A 16 19.37 5.81 -18.43
CA SER A 16 19.95 6.45 -19.62
C SER A 16 20.98 7.50 -19.22
N GLN A 17 22.27 7.21 -19.40
CA GLN A 17 23.35 8.14 -19.07
C GLN A 17 23.86 8.88 -20.30
N ARG A 18 23.83 8.21 -21.46
CA ARG A 18 24.32 8.76 -22.71
C ARG A 18 23.19 9.36 -23.55
N PRO A 19 23.50 10.32 -24.45
CA PRO A 19 22.51 10.94 -25.34
C PRO A 19 21.80 9.96 -26.28
N ASP A 20 22.42 8.82 -26.59
CA ASP A 20 21.89 7.79 -27.48
C ASP A 20 21.25 6.62 -26.72
N GLU A 21 20.97 6.78 -25.43
CA GLU A 21 20.33 5.77 -24.58
C GLU A 21 18.94 6.20 -24.13
N VAL A 22 18.04 5.23 -24.02
CA VAL A 22 16.70 5.41 -23.48
C VAL A 22 16.36 4.33 -22.47
N VAL A 23 15.44 4.64 -21.57
CA VAL A 23 14.76 3.66 -20.73
C VAL A 23 13.30 3.58 -21.12
N LEU A 24 12.76 2.36 -21.15
CA LEU A 24 11.37 2.12 -21.53
C LEU A 24 10.60 1.59 -20.32
N THR A 25 9.31 1.89 -20.29
CA THR A 25 8.38 1.08 -19.49
C THR A 25 8.30 -0.33 -20.05
N GLU A 26 8.00 -1.31 -19.20
CA GLU A 26 7.85 -2.71 -19.62
C GLU A 26 6.82 -2.85 -20.76
N THR A 27 5.69 -2.15 -20.64
CA THR A 27 4.65 -2.11 -21.67
C THR A 27 5.17 -1.54 -23.00
N ALA A 28 5.91 -0.43 -22.98
CA ALA A 28 6.47 0.15 -24.22
C ALA A 28 7.48 -0.78 -24.90
N ALA A 29 8.30 -1.48 -24.12
CA ALA A 29 9.28 -2.44 -24.64
C ALA A 29 8.58 -3.64 -25.28
N LEU A 30 7.57 -4.19 -24.62
CA LEU A 30 6.77 -5.31 -25.13
C LEU A 30 6.00 -4.93 -26.40
N ASP A 31 5.31 -3.78 -26.41
CA ASP A 31 4.53 -3.32 -27.56
C ASP A 31 5.41 -3.05 -28.79
N SER A 32 6.65 -2.61 -28.56
CA SER A 32 7.63 -2.35 -29.62
C SER A 32 8.46 -3.57 -30.01
N GLY A 33 8.34 -4.68 -29.26
CA GLY A 33 9.12 -5.91 -29.49
C GLY A 33 10.63 -5.74 -29.28
N VAL A 34 11.04 -4.83 -28.39
CA VAL A 34 12.46 -4.52 -28.11
C VAL A 34 12.85 -4.93 -26.70
N SER A 35 14.12 -5.31 -26.55
CA SER A 35 14.75 -5.67 -25.29
C SER A 35 15.91 -4.72 -24.96
N ILE A 36 16.44 -4.82 -23.74
CA ILE A 36 17.65 -4.08 -23.36
C ILE A 36 18.80 -4.47 -24.31
N GLY A 37 19.48 -3.46 -24.85
CA GLY A 37 20.53 -3.59 -25.86
C GLY A 37 20.04 -3.36 -27.30
N ASP A 38 18.74 -3.46 -27.55
CA ASP A 38 18.18 -3.23 -28.88
C ASP A 38 18.10 -1.75 -29.23
N LYS A 39 17.90 -1.48 -30.51
CA LYS A 39 17.66 -0.15 -31.05
C LYS A 39 16.17 0.12 -31.20
N VAL A 40 15.76 1.32 -30.81
CA VAL A 40 14.39 1.81 -30.97
C VAL A 40 14.39 3.17 -31.66
N THR A 41 13.50 3.35 -32.63
CA THR A 41 13.33 4.62 -33.33
C THR A 41 12.27 5.44 -32.61
N ILE A 42 12.65 6.64 -32.17
CA ILE A 42 11.78 7.55 -31.43
C ILE A 42 11.59 8.81 -32.27
N ARG A 43 10.33 9.24 -32.39
CA ARG A 43 9.93 10.48 -33.04
C ARG A 43 9.67 11.54 -31.98
N GLY A 44 10.42 12.64 -32.03
CA GLY A 44 10.12 13.87 -31.32
C GLY A 44 9.39 14.88 -32.20
N ASP A 45 9.22 16.08 -31.68
CA ASP A 45 8.59 17.21 -32.36
C ASP A 45 9.48 17.85 -33.44
N ALA A 46 10.81 17.73 -33.32
CA ALA A 46 11.76 18.28 -34.29
C ALA A 46 12.34 17.22 -35.26
N GLY A 47 12.25 15.94 -34.94
CA GLY A 47 12.90 14.90 -35.74
C GLY A 47 12.66 13.48 -35.26
N ILE A 48 13.47 12.58 -35.82
CA ILE A 48 13.45 11.15 -35.51
C ILE A 48 14.89 10.73 -35.21
N GLY A 49 15.07 9.90 -34.19
CA GLY A 49 16.37 9.39 -33.77
C GLY A 49 16.30 7.93 -33.40
N GLU A 50 17.43 7.24 -33.53
CA GLU A 50 17.58 5.85 -33.11
C GLU A 50 18.36 5.79 -31.79
N PHE A 51 17.81 5.09 -30.81
CA PHE A 51 18.35 5.03 -29.45
C PHE A 51 18.52 3.59 -28.99
N THR A 52 19.50 3.36 -28.13
CA THR A 52 19.73 2.07 -27.49
C THR A 52 18.88 1.94 -26.24
N VAL A 53 18.14 0.85 -26.10
CA VAL A 53 17.40 0.55 -24.87
C VAL A 53 18.41 0.16 -23.78
N SER A 54 18.59 1.01 -22.78
CA SER A 54 19.56 0.84 -21.69
C SER A 54 18.96 0.18 -20.45
N GLY A 55 17.64 0.28 -20.27
CA GLY A 55 16.95 -0.30 -19.13
C GLY A 55 15.44 -0.24 -19.23
N ILE A 56 14.80 -1.00 -18.34
CA ILE A 56 13.36 -1.01 -18.12
C ILE A 56 13.07 -0.37 -16.78
N TYR A 57 12.08 0.53 -16.73
CA TYR A 57 11.70 1.21 -15.49
C TYR A 57 10.20 1.08 -15.21
N HIS A 58 9.84 1.14 -13.93
CA HIS A 58 8.44 1.20 -13.51
C HIS A 58 8.06 2.64 -13.19
N CYS A 59 6.92 3.07 -13.74
CA CYS A 59 6.32 4.35 -13.43
C CYS A 59 5.04 4.10 -12.63
N ALA A 60 4.90 4.73 -11.46
CA ALA A 60 3.82 4.47 -10.51
C ALA A 60 2.44 5.01 -10.95
N ASN A 61 2.34 5.65 -12.11
CA ASN A 61 1.18 6.45 -12.53
C ASN A 61 0.35 5.82 -13.65
N ASP A 62 0.47 4.51 -13.91
CA ASP A 62 -0.32 3.78 -14.92
C ASP A 62 -0.26 4.40 -16.34
N MET A 63 0.71 5.30 -16.56
CA MET A 63 0.99 5.89 -17.85
C MET A 63 1.75 4.83 -18.64
N ARG A 64 0.98 4.01 -19.37
CA ARG A 64 1.40 2.80 -20.09
C ARG A 64 2.76 2.94 -20.78
N ALA A 65 2.79 3.49 -21.99
CA ALA A 65 3.97 3.50 -22.84
C ALA A 65 4.75 4.81 -22.66
N ASN A 66 5.62 4.84 -21.65
CA ASN A 66 6.53 5.96 -21.42
C ASN A 66 7.97 5.62 -21.79
N ILE A 67 8.71 6.68 -22.09
CA ILE A 67 10.13 6.70 -22.43
C ILE A 67 10.84 7.68 -21.49
N GLY A 68 11.97 7.28 -20.94
CA GLY A 68 12.91 8.17 -20.25
C GLY A 68 14.19 8.34 -21.07
N MET A 69 14.69 9.56 -21.14
CA MET A 69 15.98 9.90 -21.78
C MET A 69 16.60 11.11 -21.10
N ASN A 70 17.90 11.31 -21.28
CA ASN A 70 18.55 12.52 -20.79
C ASN A 70 18.21 13.74 -21.68
N ARG A 71 18.55 14.94 -21.20
CA ARG A 71 18.24 16.18 -21.90
C ARG A 71 18.94 16.24 -23.26
N GLU A 72 20.20 15.83 -23.30
CA GLU A 72 21.03 15.83 -24.50
C GLU A 72 20.41 14.95 -25.60
N GLY A 73 19.91 13.76 -25.23
CA GLY A 73 19.22 12.84 -26.13
C GLY A 73 17.91 13.40 -26.63
N TYR A 74 17.08 13.98 -25.75
CA TYR A 74 15.85 14.65 -26.17
C TYR A 74 16.10 15.76 -27.20
N LEU A 75 17.12 16.59 -26.97
CA LEU A 75 17.47 17.70 -27.87
C LEU A 75 17.95 17.24 -29.26
N THR A 76 18.25 15.96 -29.47
CA THR A 76 18.54 15.43 -30.80
C THR A 76 17.30 15.26 -31.67
N ILE A 77 16.12 15.12 -31.06
CA ILE A 77 14.84 14.85 -31.75
C ILE A 77 13.75 15.88 -31.43
N GLY A 78 13.99 16.79 -30.49
CA GLY A 78 13.00 17.77 -30.05
C GLY A 78 13.52 19.17 -29.83
N GLN A 79 12.60 20.11 -29.59
CA GLN A 79 12.92 21.53 -29.44
C GLN A 79 13.24 21.90 -27.99
N ASP A 80 14.22 22.78 -27.80
CA ASP A 80 14.53 23.35 -26.49
C ASP A 80 13.54 24.46 -26.14
N ASN A 81 12.42 24.08 -25.53
CA ASN A 81 11.45 25.03 -25.00
C ASN A 81 11.60 25.13 -23.47
N PRO A 82 11.89 26.31 -22.89
CA PRO A 82 11.95 26.46 -21.45
C PRO A 82 10.69 25.97 -20.70
N GLN A 83 9.52 26.04 -21.34
CA GLN A 83 8.23 25.69 -20.73
C GLN A 83 8.00 24.18 -20.58
N ILE A 84 8.77 23.32 -21.26
CA ILE A 84 8.63 21.86 -21.12
C ILE A 84 9.46 21.29 -19.96
N TRP A 85 10.34 22.10 -19.36
CA TRP A 85 11.24 21.66 -18.32
C TRP A 85 10.66 21.92 -16.93
N CYS A 86 10.30 20.85 -16.23
CA CYS A 86 9.98 20.91 -14.81
C CYS A 86 11.25 20.73 -13.96
N HIS A 87 11.33 21.51 -12.88
CA HIS A 87 12.31 21.32 -11.82
C HIS A 87 11.64 20.67 -10.61
N HIS A 88 12.20 19.55 -10.17
CA HIS A 88 11.73 18.86 -8.99
C HIS A 88 12.72 19.05 -7.85
N TYR A 89 12.21 19.43 -6.69
CA TYR A 89 12.98 19.63 -5.47
C TYR A 89 12.51 18.66 -4.39
N PHE A 90 13.46 18.12 -3.64
CA PHE A 90 13.17 17.37 -2.43
C PHE A 90 13.33 18.29 -1.22
N LEU A 91 12.25 18.44 -0.45
CA LEU A 91 12.29 19.21 0.79
C LEU A 91 12.87 18.34 1.91
N ALA A 92 13.90 18.85 2.58
CA ALA A 92 14.45 18.20 3.78
C ALA A 92 13.42 18.18 4.93
N ASP A 93 12.62 19.24 5.04
CA ASP A 93 11.49 19.34 5.95
C ASP A 93 10.18 19.39 5.16
N THR A 94 9.43 18.28 5.19
CA THR A 94 8.16 18.16 4.46
C THR A 94 7.03 19.00 5.07
N SER A 95 7.17 19.46 6.32
CA SER A 95 6.15 20.29 6.97
C SER A 95 6.05 21.69 6.36
N GLN A 96 7.16 22.18 5.77
CA GLN A 96 7.23 23.49 5.12
C GLN A 96 6.57 23.53 3.74
N LYS A 97 6.12 22.39 3.23
CA LYS A 97 5.64 22.26 1.85
C LYS A 97 4.54 23.27 1.52
N ALA A 98 3.53 23.39 2.38
CA ALA A 98 2.42 24.32 2.16
C ALA A 98 2.89 25.78 2.09
N ALA A 99 3.74 26.19 3.04
CA ALA A 99 4.28 27.54 3.11
C ALA A 99 5.16 27.88 1.89
N ILE A 100 5.99 26.94 1.44
CA ILE A 100 6.85 27.10 0.27
C ILE A 100 6.02 27.21 -1.00
N THR A 101 5.03 26.32 -1.19
CA THR A 101 4.14 26.36 -2.36
C THR A 101 3.38 27.68 -2.41
N GLU A 102 2.78 28.12 -1.30
CA GLU A 102 2.07 29.38 -1.23
C GLU A 102 2.99 30.58 -1.52
N GLY A 103 4.18 30.62 -0.91
CA GLY A 103 5.15 31.69 -1.14
C GLY A 103 5.62 31.77 -2.60
N LEU A 104 5.88 30.64 -3.24
CA LEU A 104 6.27 30.59 -4.66
C LEU A 104 5.11 31.00 -5.57
N THR A 105 3.89 30.53 -5.30
CA THR A 105 2.69 30.93 -6.06
C THR A 105 2.39 32.41 -5.89
N GLN A 106 2.57 32.98 -4.69
CA GLN A 106 2.33 34.40 -4.47
C GLN A 106 3.39 35.27 -5.16
N THR A 107 4.64 34.83 -5.20
CA THR A 107 5.75 35.59 -5.79
C THR A 107 5.77 35.49 -7.32
N TYR A 108 5.41 34.33 -7.88
CA TYR A 108 5.64 34.00 -9.29
C TYR A 108 4.40 33.42 -10.00
N GLY A 109 3.20 33.52 -9.42
CA GLY A 109 1.99 32.78 -9.83
C GLY A 109 1.44 32.99 -11.25
N GLY A 110 2.13 33.76 -12.10
CA GLY A 110 1.88 33.84 -13.54
C GLY A 110 2.95 33.14 -14.41
N ASP A 111 4.17 32.94 -13.89
CA ASP A 111 5.34 32.50 -14.67
C ASP A 111 5.73 31.04 -14.39
N ILE A 112 5.40 30.52 -13.20
CA ILE A 112 5.72 29.14 -12.81
C ILE A 112 4.49 28.40 -12.27
N HIS A 113 4.30 27.17 -12.72
CA HIS A 113 3.31 26.26 -12.17
C HIS A 113 3.96 25.40 -11.09
N VAL A 114 3.67 25.71 -9.82
CA VAL A 114 4.11 24.89 -8.69
C VAL A 114 3.05 23.84 -8.44
N HIS A 115 3.43 22.57 -8.54
CA HIS A 115 2.56 21.44 -8.23
C HIS A 115 3.29 20.45 -7.34
N GLU A 116 2.53 19.75 -6.51
CA GLU A 116 3.04 18.55 -5.87
C GLU A 116 3.13 17.44 -6.92
N ASN A 117 4.20 16.65 -6.90
CA ASN A 117 4.28 15.42 -7.69
C ASN A 117 3.46 14.30 -7.00
N SER A 118 2.19 14.59 -6.71
CA SER A 118 1.24 13.69 -6.08
C SER A 118 0.10 13.46 -7.06
N TRP A 119 -0.14 12.19 -7.41
CA TRP A 119 -1.28 11.82 -8.24
C TRP A 119 -2.55 11.78 -7.38
N PRO A 120 -3.63 12.53 -7.72
CA PRO A 120 -4.86 12.54 -6.92
C PRO A 120 -5.47 11.14 -6.70
N GLY A 121 -5.28 10.22 -7.65
CA GLY A 121 -5.73 8.83 -7.53
C GLY A 121 -5.06 8.07 -6.38
N LEU A 122 -3.82 8.42 -6.00
CA LEU A 122 -3.11 7.80 -4.89
C LEU A 122 -3.82 8.06 -3.55
N ILE A 123 -4.34 9.27 -3.35
CA ILE A 123 -5.09 9.63 -2.14
C ILE A 123 -6.39 8.82 -2.08
N GLY A 124 -7.07 8.63 -3.21
CA GLY A 124 -8.26 7.78 -3.30
C GLY A 124 -7.98 6.33 -2.90
N ILE A 125 -6.89 5.75 -3.39
CA ILE A 125 -6.51 4.36 -3.04
C ILE A 125 -6.16 4.25 -1.55
N ILE A 126 -5.34 5.16 -1.02
CA ILE A 126 -4.92 5.14 0.39
C ILE A 126 -6.14 5.29 1.31
N SER A 127 -7.04 6.21 1.00
CA SER A 127 -8.26 6.42 1.80
C SER A 127 -9.18 5.20 1.78
N ALA A 128 -9.35 4.54 0.62
CA ALA A 128 -10.09 3.29 0.51
C ALA A 128 -9.45 2.16 1.33
N MET A 129 -8.12 2.02 1.29
CA MET A 129 -7.39 1.06 2.11
C MET A 129 -7.59 1.31 3.60
N GLN A 130 -7.51 2.56 4.04
CA GLN A 130 -7.75 2.93 5.43
C GLN A 130 -9.20 2.64 5.87
N ALA A 131 -10.18 2.93 5.01
CA ALA A 131 -11.58 2.60 5.28
C ALA A 131 -11.79 1.08 5.40
N LEU A 132 -11.17 0.29 4.52
CA LEU A 132 -11.22 -1.17 4.57
C LEU A 132 -10.59 -1.71 5.86
N LEU A 133 -9.43 -1.16 6.27
CA LEU A 133 -8.78 -1.53 7.53
C LEU A 133 -9.65 -1.20 8.74
N ALA A 134 -10.24 -0.01 8.77
CA ALA A 134 -11.14 0.41 9.84
C ALA A 134 -12.36 -0.52 9.93
N PHE A 135 -12.95 -0.90 8.79
CA PHE A 135 -14.04 -1.86 8.72
C PHE A 135 -13.64 -3.23 9.26
N MET A 136 -12.49 -3.76 8.83
CA MET A 136 -11.99 -5.06 9.29
C MET A 136 -11.76 -5.06 10.80
N TYR A 137 -11.07 -4.05 11.34
CA TYR A 137 -10.86 -3.94 12.78
C TYR A 137 -12.17 -3.78 13.56
N GLY A 138 -13.13 -3.04 13.02
CA GLY A 138 -14.48 -2.92 13.60
C GLY A 138 -15.17 -4.29 13.72
N MET A 139 -15.13 -5.09 12.65
CA MET A 139 -15.70 -6.44 12.66
C MET A 139 -15.00 -7.37 13.66
N ILE A 140 -13.68 -7.28 13.79
CA ILE A 140 -12.91 -8.04 14.79
C ILE A 140 -13.38 -7.68 16.21
N VAL A 141 -13.49 -6.38 16.52
CA VAL A 141 -13.94 -5.91 17.85
C VAL A 141 -15.34 -6.43 18.15
N VAL A 142 -16.28 -6.34 17.20
CA VAL A 142 -17.65 -6.85 17.36
C VAL A 142 -17.65 -8.35 17.62
N PHE A 143 -16.89 -9.12 16.84
CA PHE A 143 -16.82 -10.57 16.99
C PHE A 143 -16.22 -10.98 18.34
N VAL A 144 -15.11 -10.37 18.75
CA VAL A 144 -14.49 -10.60 20.07
C VAL A 144 -15.48 -10.27 21.18
N PHE A 145 -16.21 -9.17 21.07
CA PHE A 145 -17.21 -8.76 22.05
C PHE A 145 -18.35 -9.77 22.18
N ILE A 146 -18.91 -10.24 21.05
CA ILE A 146 -19.95 -11.27 21.02
C ILE A 146 -19.46 -12.56 21.67
N VAL A 147 -18.29 -13.06 21.27
CA VAL A 147 -17.71 -14.29 21.82
C VAL A 147 -17.45 -14.16 23.32
N THR A 148 -16.95 -13.00 23.76
CA THR A 148 -16.70 -12.72 25.19
C THR A 148 -17.99 -12.74 26.01
N ILE A 149 -19.07 -12.12 25.51
CA ILE A 149 -20.38 -12.14 26.19
C ILE A 149 -20.96 -13.55 26.21
N MET A 150 -20.90 -14.28 25.09
CA MET A 150 -21.44 -15.64 24.99
C MET A 150 -20.69 -16.60 25.92
N ALA A 151 -19.35 -16.52 25.96
CA ALA A 151 -18.52 -17.33 26.85
C ALA A 151 -18.76 -16.96 28.32
N GLY A 152 -18.79 -15.67 28.65
CA GLY A 152 -19.07 -15.20 30.01
C GLY A 152 -20.46 -15.61 30.52
N SER A 153 -21.48 -15.48 29.67
CA SER A 153 -22.86 -15.87 29.98
C SER A 153 -22.96 -17.37 30.25
N LYS A 154 -22.34 -18.21 29.40
CA LYS A 154 -22.30 -19.66 29.61
C LYS A 154 -21.66 -20.05 30.96
N ILE A 155 -20.57 -19.38 31.36
CA ILE A 155 -19.91 -19.65 32.64
C ILE A 155 -20.85 -19.32 33.81
N LEU A 156 -21.51 -18.15 33.78
CA LEU A 156 -22.45 -17.72 34.80
C LEU A 156 -23.66 -18.67 34.92
N THR A 157 -24.26 -19.09 33.79
CA THR A 157 -25.39 -20.03 33.81
C THR A 157 -24.98 -21.43 34.28
N SER A 158 -23.79 -21.91 33.89
CA SER A 158 -23.29 -23.24 34.31
C SER A 158 -23.05 -23.34 35.82
N ARG A 159 -22.62 -22.23 36.47
CA ARG A 159 -22.45 -22.16 37.93
C ARG A 159 -23.75 -21.90 38.68
N GLY A 160 -24.72 -21.20 38.08
CA GLY A 160 -26.04 -20.99 38.67
C GLY A 160 -26.92 -22.25 38.72
N GLY A 161 -26.71 -23.20 37.78
CA GLY A 161 -27.48 -24.44 37.69
C GLY A 161 -27.14 -25.53 38.73
N ILE A 162 -25.98 -25.44 39.40
CA ILE A 162 -25.56 -26.44 40.41
C ILE A 162 -26.13 -26.13 41.81
N LEU A 163 -26.69 -24.95 42.05
CA LEU A 163 -27.15 -24.54 43.39
C LEU A 163 -28.66 -24.71 43.65
N LEU A 164 -29.44 -25.25 42.70
CA LEU A 164 -30.91 -25.32 42.80
C LEU A 164 -31.52 -26.72 42.55
N SER A 165 -30.76 -27.82 42.71
CA SER A 165 -31.39 -29.14 42.91
C SER A 165 -31.59 -29.39 44.42
N PRO A 166 -32.83 -29.45 44.94
CA PRO A 166 -33.03 -29.84 46.33
C PRO A 166 -32.61 -31.31 46.52
N PRO A 167 -32.03 -31.69 47.68
CA PRO A 167 -31.79 -33.08 47.98
C PRO A 167 -33.15 -33.76 48.11
N THR A 168 -33.42 -34.77 47.29
CA THR A 168 -34.54 -35.68 47.47
C THR A 168 -34.25 -36.53 48.71
N ALA A 169 -34.56 -35.97 49.89
CA ALA A 169 -34.69 -36.73 51.12
C ALA A 169 -36.16 -37.16 51.24
N SER A 170 -36.43 -38.43 50.97
CA SER A 170 -37.67 -39.10 51.36
C SER A 170 -37.29 -40.44 51.98
N TYR A 171 -37.25 -40.40 53.31
CA TYR A 171 -37.21 -41.47 54.30
C TYR A 171 -37.98 -42.72 53.88
N PHE A 172 -37.49 -43.91 54.24
CA PHE A 172 -38.27 -44.86 55.04
C PHE A 172 -37.36 -45.88 55.75
N PHE A 173 -37.25 -45.69 57.06
CA PHE A 173 -37.09 -46.66 58.14
C PHE A 173 -37.46 -48.11 57.74
N THR A 174 -36.58 -49.09 57.94
CA THR A 174 -36.83 -50.38 58.62
C THR A 174 -35.48 -51.09 58.83
N GLU A 175 -35.34 -51.79 59.96
CA GLU A 175 -34.21 -52.64 60.39
C GLU A 175 -33.00 -51.95 61.04
N MET A 176 -33.19 -51.57 62.31
CA MET A 176 -32.18 -51.89 63.32
C MET A 176 -32.88 -52.31 64.62
N GLN A 177 -33.12 -53.62 64.76
CA GLN A 177 -33.38 -54.21 66.07
C GLN A 177 -32.37 -55.33 66.35
N LYS A 178 -31.40 -54.97 67.19
CA LYS A 178 -30.60 -55.79 68.12
C LYS A 178 -29.54 -56.77 67.59
N SER A 179 -28.31 -56.48 68.01
CA SER A 179 -27.09 -57.32 68.05
C SER A 179 -27.02 -58.12 69.39
N PRO A 180 -26.01 -58.97 69.69
CA PRO A 180 -26.07 -60.44 69.82
C PRO A 180 -25.85 -60.94 71.29
N GLU A 181 -25.59 -62.25 71.43
CA GLU A 181 -25.31 -63.08 72.66
C GLU A 181 -26.55 -63.80 73.26
N ASN A 182 -26.57 -65.08 73.63
CA ASN A 182 -25.53 -66.10 73.84
C ASN A 182 -26.16 -67.53 73.87
N ILE A 183 -25.35 -68.55 73.55
CA ILE A 183 -25.56 -70.03 73.75
C ILE A 183 -25.50 -70.31 75.30
N PRO A 184 -26.03 -71.39 75.97
CA PRO A 184 -26.05 -72.83 75.59
C PRO A 184 -27.24 -73.69 76.06
N GLY A 185 -27.24 -74.97 75.62
CA GLY A 185 -28.03 -76.06 76.20
C GLY A 185 -28.39 -77.14 75.19
#